data_AF-A0A6B2LHL0-F1
#
_entry.id   AF-A0A6B2LHL0-F1
#
_cell.length_a   1.000
_cell.length_b   1.000
_cell.length_c   1.000
_cell.angle_alpha   90.00
_cell.angle_beta   90.00
_cell.angle_gamma   90.00
#
_symmetry.space_group_name_H-M   'P 1'
#
loop_
_entity.id
_entity.type
_entity.pdbx_description
1 polymer ?
#
loop_
_entity_poly.entity_id
_entity_poly.type
_entity_poly.pdbx_seq_one_letter_code
_entity_poly.pdbx_strand_id
1 'polypeptide(L)'
;MREINYNDLKDATVLRGKLEKWYGKPFWEKAIISLFVRIMVGQGKNGKEYRIAQIVQIVPSVSTYKLGKKECNQLLTLKIANKTKNFEMRYVSNDPVTEGEYDMWLKFLKKCNEEIPTVEDFERLKQKIYDADHYTYTEEDVEKEVRRNRENSLIPVNITKEKMRISQLISLELASGDKSKIASLEAQLKELNEKELEMEKLKRTGRKSFEKEKL
;
A
#
# COMPACT_ATOMS: atom_id res chain seq x y z
N MET A 1 32.05 -8.67 18.53
CA MET A 1 30.77 -8.18 17.97
C MET A 1 29.67 -8.58 18.95
N ARG A 2 28.79 -7.66 19.36
CA ARG A 2 27.70 -7.95 20.31
C ARG A 2 26.65 -8.83 19.61
N GLU A 3 26.07 -9.81 20.32
CA GLU A 3 24.92 -10.55 19.80
C GLU A 3 23.67 -9.67 19.74
N ILE A 4 22.86 -9.85 18.70
CA ILE A 4 21.58 -9.16 18.60
C ILE A 4 20.67 -9.55 19.77
N ASN A 5 19.87 -8.61 20.24
CA ASN A 5 18.88 -8.87 21.29
C ASN A 5 17.45 -8.60 20.80
N TYR A 6 16.48 -8.87 21.67
CA TYR A 6 15.06 -8.64 21.38
C TYR A 6 14.74 -7.20 20.99
N ASN A 7 15.34 -6.21 21.66
CA ASN A 7 15.08 -4.79 21.39
C ASN A 7 15.61 -4.38 20.00
N ASP A 8 16.75 -4.94 19.56
CA ASP A 8 17.29 -4.68 18.23
C ASP A 8 16.28 -5.05 17.14
N LEU A 9 15.66 -6.23 17.25
CA LEU A 9 14.63 -6.68 16.31
C LEU A 9 13.32 -5.88 16.46
N LYS A 10 12.88 -5.63 17.70
CA LYS A 10 11.64 -4.91 17.99
C LYS A 10 11.64 -3.52 17.35
N ASP A 11 12.73 -2.78 17.53
CA ASP A 11 12.87 -1.41 17.02
C ASP A 11 12.98 -1.36 15.49
N ALA A 12 13.51 -2.41 14.87
CA ALA A 12 13.61 -2.54 13.42
C ALA A 12 12.37 -3.17 12.76
N THR A 13 11.35 -3.52 13.55
CA THR A 13 10.10 -4.08 13.04
C THR A 13 9.07 -2.97 12.78
N VAL A 14 8.51 -2.96 11.58
CA VAL A 14 7.50 -1.98 11.16
C VAL A 14 6.09 -2.52 11.44
N LEU A 15 5.27 -1.66 12.05
CA LEU A 15 3.86 -1.93 12.32
C LEU A 15 2.98 -1.61 11.12
N ARG A 16 1.81 -2.26 11.03
CA ARG A 16 0.86 -2.03 9.93
C ARG A 16 0.44 -0.57 9.78
N GLY A 17 0.20 0.15 10.88
CA GLY A 17 -0.17 1.57 10.84
C GLY A 17 0.91 2.46 10.21
N LYS A 18 2.18 2.07 10.33
CA LYS A 18 3.29 2.77 9.68
C LYS A 18 3.33 2.46 8.18
N LEU A 19 3.09 1.20 7.80
CA LEU A 19 2.88 0.83 6.40
C LEU A 19 1.72 1.59 5.77
N GLU A 20 0.58 1.73 6.47
CA GLU A 20 -0.57 2.53 6.05
C GLU A 20 -0.22 4.00 5.80
N LYS A 21 0.59 4.61 6.69
CA LYS A 21 1.07 5.99 6.58
C LYS A 21 2.01 6.18 5.40
N TRP A 22 2.93 5.24 5.19
CA TRP A 22 3.93 5.33 4.12
C TRP A 22 3.39 4.89 2.76
N TYR A 23 2.35 4.05 2.71
CA TYR A 23 1.78 3.57 1.46
C TYR A 23 1.33 4.72 0.56
N GLY A 24 1.87 4.74 -0.66
CA GLY A 24 1.64 5.77 -1.67
C GLY A 24 2.63 6.94 -1.65
N LYS A 25 3.52 7.04 -0.65
CA LYS A 25 4.57 8.07 -0.62
C LYS A 25 5.68 7.77 -1.64
N PRO A 26 6.40 8.79 -2.15
CA PRO A 26 7.43 8.61 -3.19
C PRO A 26 8.54 7.63 -2.80
N PHE A 27 8.96 7.64 -1.53
CA PHE A 27 10.02 6.76 -1.02
C PHE A 27 9.57 5.32 -0.73
N TRP A 28 8.26 5.04 -0.77
CA TRP A 28 7.63 3.82 -0.25
C TRP A 28 8.37 2.54 -0.62
N GLU A 29 8.61 2.33 -1.91
CA GLU A 29 9.17 1.08 -2.41
C GLU A 29 10.61 0.86 -1.96
N LYS A 30 11.41 1.92 -1.88
CA LYS A 30 12.80 1.82 -1.41
C LYS A 30 12.86 1.70 0.12
N ALA A 31 11.98 2.39 0.83
CA ALA A 31 12.03 2.51 2.28
C ALA A 31 11.62 1.23 3.02
N ILE A 32 10.75 0.39 2.46
CA ILE A 32 10.25 -0.78 3.22
C ILE A 32 11.00 -2.07 2.96
N ILE A 33 11.74 -2.16 1.84
CA ILE A 33 12.51 -3.36 1.49
C ILE A 33 13.58 -3.59 2.57
N SER A 34 13.84 -4.85 2.90
CA SER A 34 14.73 -5.33 3.95
C SER A 34 14.26 -5.07 5.39
N LEU A 35 13.21 -4.26 5.62
CA LEU A 35 12.65 -4.09 6.97
C LEU A 35 11.91 -5.35 7.43
N PHE A 36 11.76 -5.48 8.75
CA PHE A 36 11.04 -6.60 9.35
C PHE A 36 9.59 -6.23 9.65
N VAL A 37 8.70 -7.22 9.60
CA VAL A 37 7.29 -7.10 9.99
C VAL A 37 6.88 -8.30 10.84
N ARG A 38 5.95 -8.07 11.76
CA ARG A 38 5.24 -9.14 12.47
C ARG A 38 4.00 -9.52 11.66
N ILE A 39 4.04 -10.66 10.99
CA ILE A 39 2.98 -11.12 10.08
C ILE A 39 2.16 -12.25 10.70
N MET A 40 0.83 -12.16 10.61
CA MET A 40 -0.05 -13.29 10.90
C MET A 40 0.09 -14.35 9.78
N VAL A 41 0.52 -15.55 10.15
CA VAL A 41 0.68 -16.67 9.20
C VAL A 41 -0.49 -17.66 9.20
N GLY A 42 -1.33 -17.65 10.25
CA GLY A 42 -2.50 -18.52 10.35
C GLY A 42 -3.10 -18.55 11.74
N GLN A 43 -3.84 -19.63 12.03
CA GLN A 43 -4.30 -19.99 13.36
C GLN A 43 -3.46 -21.16 13.87
N GLY A 44 -2.80 -20.97 15.01
CA GLY A 44 -2.16 -22.01 15.79
C GLY A 44 -3.07 -22.53 16.91
N LYS A 45 -2.52 -23.41 17.76
CA LYS A 45 -3.26 -24.05 18.86
C LYS A 45 -3.89 -23.07 19.85
N ASN A 46 -3.25 -21.91 20.05
CA ASN A 46 -3.65 -20.89 21.03
C ASN A 46 -4.21 -19.63 20.35
N GLY A 47 -4.74 -19.75 19.14
CA GLY A 47 -5.28 -18.62 18.37
C GLY A 47 -4.33 -18.17 17.27
N LYS A 48 -4.33 -16.87 16.97
CA LYS A 48 -3.61 -16.30 15.83
C LYS A 48 -2.10 -16.51 15.96
N GLU A 49 -1.48 -17.15 14.97
CA GLU A 49 -0.05 -17.40 14.95
C GLU A 49 0.68 -16.33 14.15
N TYR A 50 1.70 -15.75 14.77
CA TYR A 50 2.52 -14.68 14.19
C TYR A 50 3.95 -15.14 14.00
N ARG A 51 4.59 -14.59 12.97
CA ARG A 51 6.01 -14.77 12.67
C ARG A 51 6.66 -13.43 12.37
N ILE A 52 7.94 -13.33 12.68
CA ILE A 52 8.78 -12.25 12.17
C ILE A 52 9.21 -12.61 10.75
N ALA A 53 9.03 -11.67 9.82
CA ALA A 53 9.39 -11.85 8.44
C ALA A 53 10.09 -10.61 7.89
N GLN A 54 11.04 -10.82 6.99
CA GLN A 54 11.71 -9.73 6.28
C GLN A 54 10.97 -9.41 4.99
N ILE A 55 10.78 -8.14 4.67
CA ILE A 55 10.22 -7.71 3.38
C ILE A 55 11.32 -7.82 2.33
N VAL A 56 11.11 -8.67 1.32
CA VAL A 56 12.09 -8.85 0.22
C VAL A 56 11.69 -8.07 -1.01
N GLN A 57 10.40 -8.04 -1.32
CA GLN A 57 9.89 -7.44 -2.55
C GLN A 57 8.45 -6.96 -2.37
N ILE A 58 8.04 -6.02 -3.20
CA ILE A 58 6.65 -5.61 -3.38
C ILE A 58 6.19 -6.11 -4.76
N VAL A 59 5.04 -6.76 -4.82
CA VAL A 59 4.47 -7.28 -6.07
C VAL A 59 3.03 -6.80 -6.25
N PRO A 60 2.53 -6.62 -7.48
CA PRO A 60 1.13 -6.28 -7.69
C PRO A 60 0.22 -7.41 -7.20
N SER A 61 -0.91 -7.03 -6.61
CA SER A 61 -2.00 -7.94 -6.24
C SER A 61 -2.96 -8.12 -7.42
N VAL A 62 -3.54 -9.31 -7.53
CA VAL A 62 -4.60 -9.60 -8.52
C VAL A 62 -5.89 -8.83 -8.20
N SER A 63 -6.13 -8.55 -6.92
CA SER A 63 -7.30 -7.79 -6.45
C SER A 63 -6.92 -6.71 -5.44
N THR A 64 -7.72 -5.64 -5.40
CA THR A 64 -7.57 -4.58 -4.40
C THR A 64 -8.14 -5.02 -3.05
N TYR A 65 -7.46 -4.66 -1.96
CA TYR A 65 -7.92 -4.90 -0.59
C TYR A 65 -7.83 -3.64 0.26
N LYS A 66 -8.51 -3.62 1.41
CA LYS A 66 -8.45 -2.49 2.35
C LYS A 66 -7.20 -2.57 3.22
N LEU A 67 -6.46 -1.47 3.24
CA LEU A 67 -5.32 -1.23 4.13
C LEU A 67 -5.63 0.01 4.97
N GLY A 68 -6.20 -0.21 6.15
CA GLY A 68 -6.84 0.84 6.95
C GLY A 68 -7.98 1.49 6.16
N LYS A 69 -7.86 2.79 5.89
CA LYS A 69 -8.82 3.56 5.09
C LYS A 69 -8.51 3.59 3.59
N LYS A 70 -7.31 3.16 3.18
CA LYS A 70 -6.84 3.20 1.79
C LYS A 70 -7.17 1.89 1.07
N GLU A 71 -7.29 1.95 -0.25
CA GLU A 71 -7.29 0.77 -1.11
C GLU A 71 -5.85 0.46 -1.51
N CYS A 72 -5.46 -0.80 -1.34
CA CYS A 72 -4.13 -1.31 -1.65
C CYS A 72 -4.23 -2.36 -2.75
N ASN A 73 -3.31 -2.30 -3.70
CA ASN A 73 -3.17 -3.24 -4.82
C ASN A 73 -1.79 -3.89 -4.86
N GLN A 74 -1.06 -3.89 -3.74
CA GLN A 74 0.29 -4.45 -3.64
C GLN A 74 0.34 -5.54 -2.57
N LEU A 75 1.15 -6.57 -2.77
CA LEU A 75 1.47 -7.60 -1.78
C LEU A 75 2.93 -7.44 -1.36
N LEU A 76 3.24 -7.84 -0.13
CA LEU A 76 4.61 -7.97 0.35
C LEU A 76 5.06 -9.41 0.15
N THR A 77 6.14 -9.61 -0.59
CA THR A 77 6.89 -10.87 -0.58
C THR A 77 7.73 -10.90 0.69
N LEU A 78 7.36 -11.76 1.63
CA LEU A 78 7.97 -11.87 2.94
C LEU A 78 8.85 -13.13 3.00
N LYS A 79 10.08 -12.99 3.51
CA LYS A 79 11.00 -14.08 3.83
C LYS A 79 10.88 -14.44 5.31
N ILE A 80 10.53 -15.69 5.59
CA ILE A 80 10.50 -16.30 6.93
C ILE A 80 11.54 -17.42 6.92
N ALA A 81 12.72 -17.14 7.48
CA ALA A 81 13.92 -17.97 7.30
C ALA A 81 14.12 -18.34 5.82
N ASN A 82 14.13 -19.62 5.45
CA ASN A 82 14.41 -20.06 4.09
C ASN A 82 13.20 -20.05 3.13
N LYS A 83 12.02 -19.59 3.56
CA LYS A 83 10.80 -19.59 2.74
C LYS A 83 10.34 -18.18 2.43
N THR A 84 9.91 -17.97 1.19
CA THR A 84 9.27 -16.72 0.75
C THR A 84 7.80 -16.96 0.42
N LYS A 85 6.94 -15.99 0.76
CA LYS A 85 5.52 -16.02 0.41
C LYS A 85 4.95 -14.61 0.33
N ASN A 86 3.97 -14.42 -0.55
CA ASN A 86 3.25 -13.15 -0.70
C ASN A 86 2.14 -13.03 0.34
N PHE A 87 2.07 -11.87 0.99
CA PHE A 87 1.04 -11.53 1.96
C PHE A 87 0.43 -10.16 1.67
N GLU A 88 -0.87 -10.03 1.90
CA GLU A 88 -1.51 -8.72 1.99
C GLU A 88 -1.03 -7.99 3.26
N MET A 89 -0.81 -6.67 3.15
CA MET A 89 -0.33 -5.83 4.25
C MET A 89 -1.31 -5.80 5.44
N ARG A 90 -2.60 -6.09 5.21
CA ARG A 90 -3.62 -6.15 6.26
C ARG A 90 -3.29 -7.17 7.37
N TYR A 91 -2.51 -8.21 7.05
CA TYR A 91 -2.12 -9.27 7.98
C TYR A 91 -0.92 -8.89 8.84
N VAL A 92 -0.26 -7.76 8.56
CA VAL A 92 0.78 -7.22 9.43
C VAL A 92 0.14 -6.75 10.74
N SER A 93 0.79 -7.05 11.86
CA SER A 93 0.31 -6.67 13.18
C SER A 93 0.56 -5.20 13.49
N ASN A 94 -0.27 -4.63 14.36
CA ASN A 94 -0.01 -3.34 15.00
C ASN A 94 0.62 -3.50 16.39
N ASP A 95 0.64 -4.71 16.96
CA ASP A 95 1.30 -4.93 18.24
C ASP A 95 2.79 -5.22 18.03
N PRO A 96 3.65 -4.82 18.98
CA PRO A 96 5.07 -5.09 18.91
C PRO A 96 5.38 -6.59 18.88
N VAL A 97 6.58 -6.92 18.41
CA VAL A 97 7.16 -8.26 18.55
C VAL A 97 7.25 -8.62 20.03
N THR A 98 6.98 -9.88 20.37
CA THR A 98 7.16 -10.42 21.72
C THR A 98 8.50 -11.13 21.86
N GLU A 99 9.03 -11.26 23.09
CA GLU A 99 10.29 -11.99 23.33
C GLU A 99 10.22 -13.46 22.87
N GLY A 100 9.08 -14.13 23.12
CA GLY A 100 8.88 -15.51 22.65
C GLY A 100 8.88 -15.64 21.12
N GLU A 101 8.35 -14.64 20.39
CA GLU A 101 8.44 -14.60 18.93
C GLU A 101 9.88 -14.39 18.44
N TYR A 102 10.65 -13.54 19.12
CA TYR A 102 12.08 -13.33 18.85
C TYR A 102 12.88 -14.63 19.06
N ASP A 103 12.68 -15.34 20.17
CA ASP A 103 13.34 -16.61 20.43
C ASP A 103 13.00 -17.66 19.36
N MET A 104 11.73 -17.73 18.97
CA MET A 104 11.29 -18.62 17.89
C MET A 104 11.92 -18.26 16.56
N TRP A 105 12.02 -16.97 16.24
CA TRP A 105 12.65 -16.48 15.01
C TRP A 105 14.14 -16.84 14.97
N LEU A 106 14.89 -16.60 16.04
CA LEU A 106 16.30 -17.01 16.15
C LEU A 106 16.47 -18.53 16.00
N LYS A 107 15.67 -19.32 16.72
CA LYS A 107 15.68 -20.78 16.62
C LYS A 107 15.41 -21.25 15.20
N PHE A 108 14.48 -20.60 14.50
CA PHE A 108 14.12 -20.96 13.14
C PHE A 108 15.21 -20.60 12.12
N LEU A 109 15.87 -19.45 12.26
CA LEU A 109 17.03 -19.10 11.43
C LEU A 109 18.16 -20.11 11.60
N LYS A 110 18.53 -20.44 12.85
CA LYS A 110 19.56 -21.44 13.15
C LYS A 110 19.20 -22.82 12.57
N LYS A 111 17.94 -23.25 12.74
CA LYS A 111 17.45 -24.52 12.20
C LYS A 111 17.51 -24.59 10.67
N CYS A 112 17.25 -23.47 10.00
CA CYS A 112 17.29 -23.37 8.55
C CYS A 112 18.69 -23.06 8.00
N ASN A 113 19.70 -22.94 8.86
CA ASN A 113 21.05 -22.50 8.50
C ASN A 113 21.07 -21.17 7.73
N GLU A 114 20.17 -20.26 8.12
CA GLU A 114 20.11 -18.90 7.59
C GLU A 114 21.02 -17.98 8.41
N GLU A 115 21.56 -16.97 7.74
CA GLU A 115 22.38 -15.95 8.39
C GLU A 115 21.55 -15.12 9.37
N ILE A 116 22.11 -14.92 10.57
CA ILE A 116 21.51 -14.06 11.58
C ILE A 116 22.01 -12.63 11.33
N PRO A 117 21.13 -11.64 11.12
CA PRO A 117 21.56 -10.26 10.91
C PRO A 117 22.43 -9.75 12.06
N THR A 118 23.41 -8.91 11.73
CA THR A 118 24.32 -8.31 12.71
C THR A 118 23.68 -7.12 13.42
N VAL A 119 24.32 -6.65 14.50
CA VAL A 119 23.88 -5.41 15.16
C VAL A 119 24.00 -4.23 14.20
N GLU A 120 25.06 -4.16 13.37
CA GLU A 120 25.21 -3.09 12.39
C GLU A 120 24.09 -3.12 11.33
N ASP A 121 23.59 -4.30 10.96
CA ASP A 121 22.43 -4.42 10.08
C ASP A 121 21.18 -3.81 10.72
N PHE A 122 20.92 -4.12 11.99
CA PHE A 122 19.79 -3.55 12.71
C PHE A 122 19.90 -2.04 12.87
N GLU A 123 21.08 -1.49 13.12
CA GLU A 123 21.31 -0.04 13.15
C GLU A 123 20.99 0.62 11.80
N ARG A 124 21.42 0.01 10.68
CA ARG A 124 21.06 0.47 9.32
C ARG A 124 19.54 0.44 9.09
N LEU A 125 18.85 -0.60 9.56
CA LEU A 125 17.40 -0.71 9.44
C LEU A 125 16.67 0.34 10.29
N LYS A 126 17.15 0.61 11.51
CA LYS A 126 16.60 1.67 12.37
C LYS A 126 16.77 3.06 11.72
N GLN A 127 17.95 3.33 11.14
CA GLN A 127 18.19 4.57 10.41
C GLN A 127 17.24 4.71 9.21
N LYS A 128 17.05 3.62 8.44
CA LYS A 128 16.13 3.60 7.30
C LYS A 128 14.68 3.91 7.72
N ILE A 129 14.24 3.43 8.88
CA ILE A 129 12.94 3.76 9.46
C ILE A 129 12.87 5.26 9.83
N TYR A 130 13.94 5.78 10.45
CA TYR A 130 14.03 7.19 10.81
C TYR A 130 13.96 8.11 9.59
N ASP A 131 14.72 7.81 8.54
CA ASP A 131 14.77 8.59 7.30
C ASP A 131 13.41 8.60 6.59
N ALA A 132 12.70 7.47 6.61
CA ALA A 132 11.35 7.37 6.06
C ALA A 132 10.31 8.16 6.86
N ASP A 133 10.47 8.27 8.18
CA ASP A 133 9.61 9.10 9.03
C ASP A 133 9.85 10.60 8.85
N HIS A 134 11.11 10.99 8.60
CA HIS A 134 11.56 12.37 8.45
C HIS A 134 11.81 12.75 6.98
N TYR A 135 11.21 12.01 6.06
CA TYR A 135 11.39 12.25 4.63
C TYR A 135 10.95 13.67 4.26
N THR A 136 11.87 14.41 3.65
CA THR A 136 11.59 15.73 3.09
C THR A 136 11.26 15.59 1.62
N TYR A 137 10.10 16.10 1.22
CA TYR A 137 9.67 16.06 -0.18
C TYR A 137 10.59 16.93 -1.04
N THR A 138 11.12 16.33 -2.09
CA THR A 138 11.89 17.07 -3.10
C THR A 138 10.94 17.77 -4.08
N GLU A 139 11.44 18.77 -4.83
CA GLU A 139 10.66 19.42 -5.88
C GLU A 139 10.14 18.41 -6.92
N GLU A 140 10.95 17.40 -7.26
CA GLU A 140 10.57 16.32 -8.16
C GLU A 140 9.40 15.48 -7.61
N ASP A 141 9.38 15.22 -6.30
CA ASP A 141 8.28 14.49 -5.66
C ASP A 141 6.98 15.28 -5.71
N VAL A 142 7.06 16.60 -5.49
CA VAL A 142 5.89 17.50 -5.55
C VAL A 142 5.32 17.50 -6.97
N GLU A 143 6.18 17.60 -7.98
CA GLU A 143 5.74 17.58 -9.37
C GLU A 143 5.08 16.23 -9.74
N LYS A 144 5.69 15.11 -9.33
CA LYS A 144 5.11 13.77 -9.53
C LYS A 144 3.77 13.62 -8.82
N GLU A 145 3.62 14.13 -7.60
CA GLU A 145 2.37 14.06 -6.85
C GLU A 145 1.28 14.91 -7.51
N VAL A 146 1.62 16.11 -8.00
CA VAL A 146 0.69 16.97 -8.75
C VAL A 146 0.25 16.30 -10.05
N ARG A 147 1.18 15.69 -10.80
CA ARG A 147 0.86 14.92 -12.03
C ARG A 147 -0.06 13.74 -11.70
N ARG A 148 0.30 12.94 -10.69
CA ARG A 148 -0.50 11.79 -10.24
C ARG A 148 -1.90 12.20 -9.76
N ASN A 149 -2.03 13.32 -9.06
CA ASN A 149 -3.34 13.83 -8.62
C ASN A 149 -4.19 14.32 -9.79
N ARG A 150 -3.58 14.97 -10.80
CA ARG A 150 -4.29 15.32 -12.04
C ARG A 150 -4.77 14.06 -12.76
N GLU A 151 -3.90 13.08 -12.95
CA GLU A 151 -4.25 11.79 -13.56
C GLU A 151 -5.32 11.02 -12.77
N ASN A 152 -5.24 11.01 -11.43
CA ASN A 152 -6.23 10.37 -10.57
C ASN A 152 -7.58 11.09 -10.58
N SER A 153 -7.57 12.43 -10.69
CA SER A 153 -8.80 13.21 -10.91
C SER A 153 -9.45 12.86 -12.26
N LEU A 154 -8.64 12.39 -13.21
CA LEU A 154 -9.04 11.84 -14.50
C LEU A 154 -9.33 10.32 -14.44
N ILE A 155 -9.49 9.69 -13.26
CA ILE A 155 -9.83 8.26 -13.17
C ILE A 155 -11.36 8.06 -13.12
N PRO A 156 -11.92 7.15 -13.93
CA PRO A 156 -13.36 6.84 -14.01
C PRO A 156 -14.07 6.56 -12.69
N VAL A 157 -13.38 6.10 -11.65
CA VAL A 157 -13.98 5.84 -10.32
C VAL A 157 -14.51 7.11 -9.67
N ASN A 158 -13.84 8.26 -9.84
CA ASN A 158 -14.35 9.54 -9.37
C ASN A 158 -15.59 9.95 -10.19
N ILE A 159 -15.50 9.81 -11.52
CA ILE A 159 -16.61 10.09 -12.44
C ILE A 159 -17.82 9.18 -12.14
N THR A 160 -17.62 7.88 -11.90
CA THR A 160 -18.68 6.92 -11.59
C THR A 160 -19.36 7.26 -10.27
N LYS A 161 -18.60 7.62 -9.23
CA LYS A 161 -19.16 8.06 -7.95
C LYS A 161 -19.96 9.35 -8.10
N GLU A 162 -19.46 10.31 -8.87
CA GLU A 162 -20.12 11.58 -9.08
C GLU A 162 -21.38 11.43 -9.94
N LYS A 163 -21.34 10.59 -10.99
CA LYS A 163 -22.52 10.19 -11.77
C LYS A 163 -23.56 9.52 -10.89
N MET A 164 -23.16 8.60 -10.01
CA MET A 164 -24.08 7.95 -9.06
C MET A 164 -24.73 8.96 -8.11
N ARG A 165 -23.96 9.92 -7.57
CA ARG A 165 -24.47 11.00 -6.71
C ARG A 165 -25.47 11.88 -7.45
N ILE A 166 -25.15 12.30 -8.67
CA ILE A 166 -26.04 13.15 -9.50
C ILE A 166 -27.31 12.38 -9.88
N SER A 167 -27.21 11.11 -10.27
CA SER A 167 -28.38 10.28 -10.54
C SER A 167 -29.30 10.13 -9.33
N GLN A 168 -28.76 10.01 -8.12
CA GLN A 168 -29.57 10.00 -6.89
C GLN A 168 -30.27 11.35 -6.67
N LEU A 169 -29.59 12.47 -6.89
CA LEU A 169 -30.19 13.80 -6.78
C LEU A 169 -31.31 14.02 -7.80
N ILE A 170 -31.13 13.60 -9.05
CA ILE A 170 -32.18 13.67 -10.08
C ILE A 170 -33.43 12.90 -9.61
N SER A 171 -33.27 11.68 -9.09
CA SER A 171 -34.38 10.89 -8.56
C SER A 171 -35.12 11.57 -7.40
N LEU A 172 -34.40 12.30 -6.54
CA LEU A 172 -35.00 13.07 -5.45
C LEU A 172 -35.74 14.30 -5.96
N GLU A 173 -35.15 15.04 -6.89
CA GLU A 173 -35.75 16.26 -7.46
C GLU A 173 -36.95 15.93 -8.36
N LEU A 174 -36.94 14.78 -9.05
CA LEU A 174 -38.11 14.24 -9.78
C LEU A 174 -39.33 14.04 -8.88
N ALA A 175 -39.11 13.68 -7.61
CA ALA A 175 -40.19 13.56 -6.63
C ALA A 175 -40.71 14.92 -6.14
N SER A 176 -39.87 15.97 -6.22
CA SER A 176 -40.21 17.34 -5.78
C SER A 176 -40.83 18.22 -6.89
N GLY A 177 -40.63 17.87 -8.17
CA GLY A 177 -41.20 18.55 -9.34
C GLY A 177 -40.41 19.77 -9.84
N ASP A 178 -39.22 20.07 -9.30
CA ASP A 178 -38.39 21.19 -9.73
C ASP A 178 -37.65 20.90 -11.05
N LYS A 179 -38.33 21.19 -12.16
CA LYS A 179 -37.83 20.97 -13.53
C LYS A 179 -36.53 21.73 -13.84
N SER A 180 -36.26 22.86 -13.18
CA SER A 180 -35.07 23.66 -13.45
C SER A 180 -33.82 22.99 -12.89
N LYS A 181 -33.90 22.49 -11.65
CA LYS A 181 -32.80 21.73 -11.04
C LYS A 181 -32.54 20.40 -11.74
N ILE A 182 -33.59 19.70 -12.15
CA ILE A 182 -33.45 18.45 -12.93
C ILE A 182 -32.66 18.71 -14.21
N ALA A 183 -33.03 19.74 -14.98
CA ALA A 183 -32.32 20.09 -16.21
C ALA A 183 -30.83 20.46 -15.96
N SER A 184 -30.54 21.14 -14.85
CA SER A 184 -29.16 21.47 -14.47
C SER A 184 -28.35 20.23 -14.10
N LEU A 185 -28.94 19.30 -13.35
CA LEU A 185 -28.29 18.04 -12.95
C LEU A 185 -28.09 17.09 -14.14
N GLU A 186 -29.05 17.03 -15.07
CA GLU A 186 -28.93 16.27 -16.32
C GLU A 186 -27.80 16.81 -17.21
N ALA A 187 -27.65 18.14 -17.29
CA ALA A 187 -26.54 18.76 -18.01
C ALA A 187 -25.17 18.38 -17.40
N GLN A 188 -25.06 18.40 -16.07
CA GLN A 188 -23.84 17.97 -15.36
C GLN A 188 -23.55 16.47 -15.59
N LEU A 189 -24.58 15.63 -15.62
CA LEU A 189 -24.44 14.20 -15.90
C LEU A 189 -23.95 13.96 -17.33
N LYS A 190 -24.46 14.73 -18.30
CA LYS A 190 -24.03 14.68 -19.70
C LYS A 190 -22.56 15.08 -19.85
N GLU A 191 -22.14 16.16 -19.20
CA GLU A 191 -20.74 16.62 -19.21
C GLU A 191 -19.79 15.56 -18.65
N LEU A 192 -20.19 14.88 -17.57
CA LEU A 192 -19.41 13.78 -17.00
C LEU A 192 -19.30 12.57 -17.93
N ASN A 193 -20.36 12.24 -18.68
CA ASN A 193 -20.32 11.18 -19.70
C ASN A 193 -19.37 11.52 -20.85
N GLU A 194 -19.38 12.78 -21.31
CA GLU A 194 -18.49 13.25 -22.38
C GLU A 194 -17.02 13.21 -21.94
N LYS A 195 -16.72 13.68 -20.72
CA LYS A 195 -15.39 13.57 -20.11
C LYS A 195 -14.94 12.12 -19.97
N GLU A 196 -15.82 11.20 -19.57
CA GLU A 196 -15.51 9.76 -19.48
C GLU A 196 -15.09 9.18 -20.85
N LEU A 197 -15.83 9.54 -21.90
CA LEU A 197 -15.55 9.10 -23.27
C LEU A 197 -14.23 9.67 -23.81
N GLU A 198 -13.92 10.94 -23.55
CA GLU A 198 -12.65 11.56 -23.91
C GLU A 198 -11.46 10.90 -23.21
N MET A 199 -11.61 10.59 -21.93
CA MET A 199 -10.57 9.90 -21.17
C MET A 199 -10.38 8.45 -21.64
N GLU A 200 -11.43 7.76 -22.06
CA GLU A 200 -11.30 6.42 -22.65
C GLU A 200 -10.52 6.47 -23.97
N LYS A 201 -10.75 7.50 -24.80
CA LYS A 201 -9.98 7.74 -26.03
C LYS A 201 -8.51 8.02 -25.72
N LEU A 202 -8.22 8.90 -24.75
CA LEU A 202 -6.84 9.23 -24.33
C LEU A 202 -6.07 8.00 -23.81
N LYS A 203 -6.72 7.13 -23.03
CA LYS A 203 -6.12 5.86 -22.54
C LYS A 203 -5.77 4.90 -23.67
N ARG A 204 -6.64 4.78 -24.69
CA ARG A 204 -6.38 3.94 -25.87
C ARG A 204 -5.20 4.45 -26.69
N THR A 205 -5.04 5.77 -26.78
CA THR A 205 -3.91 6.38 -27.48
C THR A 205 -2.60 6.25 -26.69
N GLY A 206 -2.61 6.52 -25.38
CA GLY A 206 -1.43 6.41 -24.51
C GLY A 206 -0.88 4.99 -24.37
N ARG A 207 -1.74 3.95 -24.31
CA ARG A 207 -1.29 2.55 -24.30
C ARG A 207 -0.48 2.18 -25.54
N LYS A 208 -0.87 2.69 -26.72
CA LYS A 208 -0.15 2.45 -27.98
C LYS A 208 1.22 3.13 -28.03
N SER A 209 1.39 4.24 -27.29
CA SER A 209 2.67 4.95 -27.16
C SER A 209 3.65 4.16 -26.28
N PHE A 210 3.18 3.67 -25.14
CA PHE A 210 3.99 2.88 -24.20
C PHE A 210 4.41 1.51 -24.75
N GLU A 211 3.62 0.89 -25.63
CA GLU A 211 4.01 -0.36 -26.31
C GLU A 211 5.08 -0.13 -27.39
N LYS A 212 5.15 1.07 -27.98
CA LYS A 212 6.17 1.42 -29.00
C LYS A 212 7.53 1.78 -28.43
N GLU A 213 7.60 2.33 -27.21
CA GLU A 213 8.88 2.64 -26.53
C GLU A 213 9.53 1.40 -25.89
N LYS A 214 8.86 0.24 -25.92
CA LYS A 214 9.33 -1.02 -25.35
C LYS A 214 9.86 -2.02 -26.38
N LEU A 215 9.86 -1.66 -27.66
CA LEU A 215 10.53 -2.35 -28.77
C LEU A 215 11.78 -1.57 -29.17
#